data_AF-A0A4S4CIL1-F1
#
_entry.id   AF-A0A4S4CIL1-F1
#
_cell.length_a   1.000
_cell.length_b   1.000
_cell.length_c   1.000
_cell.angle_alpha   90.00
_cell.angle_beta   90.00
_cell.angle_gamma   90.00
#
_symmetry.space_group_name_H-M   'P 1'
#
loop_
_entity.id
_entity.type
_entity.pdbx_description
1 polymer ?
#
loop_
_entity_poly.entity_id
_entity_poly.type
_entity_poly.pdbx_seq_one_letter_code
_entity_poly.pdbx_strand_id
1 'polypeptide(L)'
;MPGAFTITTATNTVTLGPDRQGEATFVVTNVSGRPMQGRALLEWQPRATDKGGWATVQGDAERVFPIAGTQQFTVKFTLPPSAPVGQHILRLDMQDVSSPDDVVQGQSVTLQVAEPPPVKPFPWWVVIVAAVILLGGLGAYLLLGNRQATVPVVAGQSLVKAQELITAAGLKVADTPKQENSDTVAQGLVIRTEPDQGTKQARGAAVTLVASNGPASFPMPDVVGRAASSAVTILQQAGITTFKLAPTYSDTVPKEQVISTAPPASQPVTKSSAVTVAVSAGPCRGRFCNLSIDPVLINPTIKFRTEMITPPSP
;
A
#
# COMPACT_ATOMS: atom_id res chain seq x y z
N MET A 1 48.65 -4.66 -82.13
CA MET A 1 49.98 -4.46 -81.51
C MET A 1 49.79 -4.65 -80.01
N PRO A 2 50.67 -5.36 -79.28
CA PRO A 2 50.58 -5.41 -77.82
C PRO A 2 50.66 -3.98 -77.27
N GLY A 3 49.77 -3.64 -76.32
CA GLY A 3 49.75 -2.32 -75.70
C GLY A 3 51.06 -2.03 -74.98
N ALA A 4 51.40 -0.74 -74.82
CA ALA A 4 52.65 -0.31 -74.22
C ALA A 4 52.78 -0.68 -72.72
N PHE A 5 51.66 -0.97 -72.06
CA PHE A 5 51.57 -1.36 -70.65
C PHE A 5 50.81 -2.66 -70.45
N THR A 6 51.15 -3.42 -69.42
CA THR A 6 50.35 -4.54 -68.89
C THR A 6 49.89 -4.21 -67.48
N ILE A 7 48.59 -4.33 -67.22
CA ILE A 7 47.96 -3.95 -65.94
C ILE A 7 47.38 -5.21 -65.30
N THR A 8 47.73 -5.45 -64.04
CA THR A 8 47.18 -6.56 -63.24
C THR A 8 46.67 -6.04 -61.92
N THR A 9 45.57 -6.61 -61.41
CA THR A 9 45.08 -6.32 -60.05
C THR A 9 45.13 -7.59 -59.21
N ALA A 10 45.48 -7.44 -57.93
CA ALA A 10 45.40 -8.53 -56.97
C ALA A 10 43.97 -8.76 -56.45
N THR A 11 43.08 -7.78 -56.64
CA THR A 11 41.74 -7.78 -56.05
C THR A 11 40.71 -7.41 -57.12
N ASN A 12 39.85 -8.37 -57.47
CA ASN A 12 38.80 -8.18 -58.46
C ASN A 12 37.51 -7.61 -57.83
N THR A 13 37.33 -7.77 -56.52
CA THR A 13 36.16 -7.33 -55.79
C THR A 13 36.56 -6.72 -54.45
N VAL A 14 36.11 -5.49 -54.18
CA VAL A 14 36.27 -4.82 -52.89
C VAL A 14 34.90 -4.61 -52.27
N THR A 15 34.63 -5.29 -51.16
CA THR A 15 33.39 -5.08 -50.40
C THR A 15 33.57 -3.88 -49.47
N LEU A 16 32.75 -2.86 -49.67
CA LEU A 16 32.78 -1.64 -48.87
C LEU A 16 31.89 -1.83 -47.64
N GLY A 17 32.46 -1.54 -46.47
CA GLY A 17 31.75 -1.58 -45.19
C GLY A 17 30.77 -0.42 -45.00
N PRO A 18 30.19 -0.27 -43.80
CA PRO A 18 29.28 0.84 -43.48
C PRO A 18 29.95 2.22 -43.56
N ASP A 19 31.29 2.26 -43.51
CA ASP A 19 32.14 3.42 -43.72
C ASP A 19 32.32 3.81 -45.20
N ARG A 20 31.89 2.94 -46.13
CA ARG A 20 31.94 3.12 -47.59
C ARG A 20 33.32 3.50 -48.13
N GLN A 21 34.37 2.99 -47.48
CA GLN A 21 35.77 3.19 -47.85
C GLN A 21 36.44 1.86 -48.18
N GLY A 22 37.46 1.90 -49.04
CA GLY A 22 38.25 0.72 -49.40
C GLY A 22 39.46 1.12 -50.23
N GLU A 23 40.34 0.16 -50.51
CA GLU A 23 41.51 0.37 -51.35
C GLU A 23 41.69 -0.81 -52.31
N ALA A 24 42.19 -0.56 -53.51
CA ALA A 24 42.62 -1.58 -54.45
C ALA A 24 44.01 -1.24 -54.98
N THR A 25 44.85 -2.26 -55.16
CA THR A 25 46.20 -2.09 -55.68
C THR A 25 46.29 -2.68 -57.08
N PHE A 26 46.77 -1.87 -58.01
CA PHE A 26 47.04 -2.25 -59.38
C PHE A 26 48.55 -2.23 -59.63
N VAL A 27 49.04 -3.22 -60.36
CA VAL A 27 50.44 -3.30 -60.79
C VAL A 27 50.49 -3.07 -62.28
N VAL A 28 51.27 -2.07 -62.69
CA VAL A 28 51.44 -1.67 -64.08
C VAL A 28 52.88 -1.94 -64.48
N THR A 29 53.07 -2.71 -65.55
CA THR A 29 54.37 -3.07 -66.10
C THR A 29 54.53 -2.44 -67.48
N ASN A 30 55.66 -1.76 -67.70
CA ASN A 30 56.02 -1.24 -69.01
C ASN A 30 56.61 -2.37 -69.89
N VAL A 31 55.99 -2.64 -71.04
CA VAL A 31 56.42 -3.68 -71.98
C VAL A 31 56.84 -3.13 -73.34
N SER A 32 56.92 -1.81 -73.51
CA SER A 32 57.24 -1.17 -74.80
C SER A 32 58.71 -1.25 -75.21
N GLY A 33 59.59 -1.70 -74.29
CA GLY A 33 61.04 -1.75 -74.52
C GLY A 33 61.76 -0.40 -74.45
N ARG A 34 61.07 0.68 -74.07
CA ARG A 34 61.62 2.04 -73.91
C ARG A 34 61.12 2.65 -72.60
N PRO A 35 61.86 3.60 -71.98
CA PRO A 35 61.33 4.34 -70.83
C PRO A 35 60.12 5.17 -71.28
N MET A 36 59.03 5.14 -70.51
CA MET A 36 57.80 5.88 -70.82
C MET A 36 57.26 6.60 -69.59
N GLN A 37 56.54 7.69 -69.81
CA GLN A 37 55.79 8.38 -68.78
C GLN A 37 54.32 8.03 -68.94
N GLY A 38 53.78 7.30 -67.97
CA GLY A 38 52.41 6.81 -68.01
C GLY A 38 51.53 7.56 -67.01
N ARG A 39 50.33 7.90 -67.42
CA ARG A 39 49.28 8.46 -66.56
C ARG A 39 48.19 7.41 -66.31
N ALA A 40 47.92 7.17 -65.03
CA ALA A 40 46.81 6.35 -64.58
C ALA A 40 45.48 7.11 -64.71
N LEU A 41 44.52 6.53 -65.44
CA LEU A 41 43.17 7.05 -65.63
C LEU A 41 42.17 6.08 -65.00
N LEU A 42 41.27 6.61 -64.16
CA LEU A 42 40.21 5.83 -63.51
C LEU A 42 38.91 6.02 -64.29
N GLU A 43 38.38 4.95 -64.87
CA GLU A 43 37.15 4.98 -65.68
C GLU A 43 36.06 4.09 -65.06
N TRP A 44 34.89 4.67 -64.76
CA TRP A 44 33.73 3.94 -64.24
C TRP A 44 32.92 3.29 -65.35
N GLN A 45 32.33 2.12 -65.08
CA GLN A 45 31.42 1.42 -65.99
C GLN A 45 30.01 1.24 -65.37
N PRO A 46 28.93 1.72 -66.02
CA PRO A 46 28.94 2.59 -67.20
C PRO A 46 29.59 3.95 -66.90
N ARG A 47 30.09 4.63 -67.95
CA ARG A 47 30.74 5.93 -67.82
C ARG A 47 29.80 6.91 -67.15
N ALA A 48 30.20 7.39 -65.97
CA ALA A 48 29.36 8.17 -65.09
C ALA A 48 30.18 9.37 -64.57
N THR A 49 29.77 10.58 -64.96
CA THR A 49 30.49 11.83 -64.64
C THR A 49 30.31 12.25 -63.18
N ASP A 50 29.27 11.75 -62.50
CA ASP A 50 28.97 11.95 -61.08
C ASP A 50 29.85 11.11 -60.13
N LYS A 51 30.58 10.13 -60.66
CA LYS A 51 31.44 9.21 -59.88
C LYS A 51 32.92 9.62 -59.86
N GLY A 52 33.29 10.74 -60.49
CA GLY A 52 34.68 11.19 -60.60
C GLY A 52 35.40 11.37 -59.26
N GLY A 53 34.67 11.67 -58.18
CA GLY A 53 35.23 11.82 -56.83
C GLY A 53 35.21 10.56 -55.96
N TRP A 54 34.72 9.43 -56.45
CA TRP A 54 34.55 8.22 -55.63
C TRP A 54 35.82 7.39 -55.50
N ALA A 55 36.79 7.63 -56.38
CA ALA A 55 38.08 6.95 -56.39
C ALA A 55 39.19 7.96 -56.63
N THR A 56 40.32 7.78 -55.95
CA THR A 56 41.49 8.65 -56.09
C THR A 56 42.75 7.80 -56.07
N VAL A 57 43.67 8.07 -57.00
CA VAL A 57 45.00 7.44 -57.01
C VAL A 57 45.82 8.03 -55.87
N GLN A 58 46.41 7.19 -55.04
CA GLN A 58 47.27 7.61 -53.95
C GLN A 58 48.66 8.00 -54.48
N GLY A 59 49.08 9.23 -54.23
CA GLY A 59 50.33 9.81 -54.75
C GLY A 59 50.21 10.29 -56.19
N ASP A 60 51.32 10.29 -56.93
CA ASP A 60 51.33 10.77 -58.31
C ASP A 60 50.64 9.77 -59.25
N ALA A 61 49.61 10.23 -59.95
CA ALA A 61 48.93 9.46 -60.99
C ALA A 61 49.77 9.35 -62.28
N GLU A 62 50.78 10.21 -62.44
CA GLU A 62 51.71 10.22 -63.56
C GLU A 62 53.09 9.80 -63.07
N ARG A 63 53.64 8.73 -63.67
CA ARG A 63 54.91 8.14 -63.22
C ARG A 63 55.78 7.76 -64.39
N VAL A 64 57.09 7.82 -64.16
CA VAL A 64 58.10 7.36 -65.13
C VAL A 64 58.33 5.86 -64.93
N PHE A 65 58.23 5.11 -66.01
CA PHE A 65 58.44 3.67 -66.05
C PHE A 65 59.74 3.37 -66.80
N PRO A 66 60.75 2.76 -66.14
CA PRO A 66 61.93 2.29 -66.84
C PRO A 66 61.59 1.11 -67.76
N ILE A 67 62.55 0.71 -68.60
CA ILE A 67 62.40 -0.44 -69.50
C ILE A 67 62.12 -1.69 -68.66
N ALA A 68 61.02 -2.40 -68.95
CA ALA A 68 60.55 -3.54 -68.15
C ALA A 68 60.25 -3.23 -66.67
N GLY A 69 60.08 -1.95 -66.32
CA GLY A 69 59.79 -1.50 -64.97
C GLY A 69 58.35 -1.74 -64.55
N THR A 70 58.15 -1.96 -63.24
CA THR A 70 56.83 -2.10 -62.62
C THR A 70 56.57 -0.94 -61.65
N GLN A 71 55.33 -0.46 -61.61
CA GLN A 71 54.86 0.52 -60.63
C GLN A 71 53.54 0.05 -60.02
N GLN A 72 53.35 0.32 -58.74
CA GLN A 72 52.11 0.01 -58.02
C GLN A 72 51.26 1.27 -57.85
N PHE A 73 50.00 1.19 -58.20
CA PHE A 73 49.00 2.24 -57.98
C PHE A 73 47.97 1.76 -56.97
N THR A 74 47.95 2.41 -55.82
CA THR A 74 46.90 2.22 -54.81
C THR A 74 45.78 3.20 -55.10
N VAL A 75 44.59 2.69 -55.35
CA VAL A 75 43.39 3.48 -55.58
C VAL A 75 42.55 3.42 -54.30
N LYS A 76 42.34 4.59 -53.68
CA LYS A 76 41.48 4.73 -52.52
C LYS A 76 40.06 5.06 -52.97
N PHE A 77 39.10 4.30 -52.47
CA PHE A 77 37.68 4.49 -52.70
C PHE A 77 37.07 5.24 -51.51
N THR A 78 36.29 6.28 -51.79
CA THR A 78 35.54 7.04 -50.78
C THR A 78 34.19 7.38 -51.38
N LEU A 79 33.20 6.51 -51.14
CA LEU A 79 31.87 6.69 -51.70
C LEU A 79 31.03 7.57 -50.75
N PRO A 80 30.24 8.52 -51.29
CA PRO A 80 29.36 9.34 -50.47
C PRO A 80 28.25 8.47 -49.82
N PRO A 81 27.66 8.92 -48.70
CA PRO A 81 26.52 8.24 -48.05
C PRO A 81 25.29 8.12 -48.95
N SER A 82 25.20 8.96 -49.98
CA SER A 82 24.14 8.95 -51.00
C SER A 82 24.40 8.02 -52.18
N ALA A 83 25.58 7.39 -52.28
CA ALA A 83 25.88 6.45 -53.36
C ALA A 83 24.89 5.25 -53.31
N PRO A 84 24.38 4.80 -54.47
CA PRO A 84 23.49 3.66 -54.53
C PRO A 84 24.17 2.40 -53.99
N VAL A 85 23.40 1.59 -53.26
CA VAL A 85 23.81 0.25 -52.82
C VAL A 85 23.84 -0.68 -54.04
N GLY A 86 24.80 -1.62 -54.09
CA GLY A 86 24.98 -2.52 -55.22
C GLY A 86 26.41 -2.56 -55.77
N GLN A 87 26.52 -2.98 -57.04
CA GLN A 87 27.80 -3.20 -57.72
C GLN A 87 28.21 -1.98 -58.57
N HIS A 88 29.46 -1.54 -58.41
CA HIS A 88 30.06 -0.49 -59.22
C HIS A 88 31.41 -0.94 -59.76
N ILE A 89 31.58 -0.91 -61.08
CA ILE A 89 32.80 -1.39 -61.73
C ILE A 89 33.70 -0.19 -62.03
N LEU A 90 34.93 -0.22 -61.53
CA LEU A 90 35.98 0.73 -61.88
C LEU A 90 37.07 0.03 -62.67
N ARG A 91 37.54 0.63 -63.77
CA ARG A 91 38.69 0.16 -64.54
C ARG A 91 39.84 1.16 -64.43
N LEU A 92 41.06 0.64 -64.28
CA LEU A 92 42.27 1.44 -64.37
C LEU A 92 42.81 1.34 -65.80
N ASP A 93 42.88 2.46 -66.52
CA ASP A 93 43.46 2.56 -67.84
C ASP A 93 44.80 3.32 -67.75
N MET A 94 45.73 3.05 -68.65
CA MET A 94 47.04 3.73 -68.72
C MET A 94 47.18 4.48 -70.03
N GLN A 95 47.51 5.76 -69.94
CA GLN A 95 47.76 6.63 -71.09
C GLN A 95 49.23 7.00 -71.16
N ASP A 96 49.83 6.93 -72.35
CA ASP A 96 51.16 7.50 -72.59
C ASP A 96 51.05 9.04 -72.68
N VAL A 97 51.84 9.75 -71.88
CA VAL A 97 51.89 11.21 -71.86
C VAL A 97 52.45 11.77 -73.17
N SER A 98 53.31 11.02 -73.86
CA SER A 98 53.89 11.42 -75.15
C SER A 98 52.95 11.16 -76.33
N SER A 99 51.88 10.38 -76.13
CA SER A 99 50.92 9.97 -77.15
C SER A 99 49.52 9.84 -76.54
N PRO A 100 48.81 10.96 -76.33
CA PRO A 100 47.54 10.98 -75.60
C PRO A 100 46.42 10.19 -76.27
N ASP A 101 46.55 9.83 -77.55
CA ASP A 101 45.57 9.02 -78.26
C ASP A 101 45.73 7.50 -77.99
N ASP A 102 46.85 7.07 -77.38
CA ASP A 102 47.12 5.66 -77.08
C ASP A 102 46.81 5.34 -75.60
N VAL A 103 45.56 4.94 -75.36
CA VAL A 103 45.08 4.53 -74.03
C VAL A 103 44.97 3.00 -73.98
N VAL A 104 45.78 2.40 -73.12
CA VAL A 104 45.75 0.96 -72.85
C VAL A 104 44.71 0.68 -71.76
N GLN A 105 43.66 -0.07 -72.14
CA GLN A 105 42.61 -0.47 -71.21
C GLN A 105 43.14 -1.54 -70.23
N GLY A 106 42.94 -1.34 -68.93
CA GLY A 106 43.40 -2.29 -67.91
C GLY A 106 42.31 -3.16 -67.32
N GLN A 107 42.58 -3.70 -66.12
CA GLN A 107 41.65 -4.57 -65.42
C GLN A 107 40.63 -3.77 -64.60
N SER A 108 39.44 -4.36 -64.46
CA SER A 108 38.35 -3.82 -63.66
C SER A 108 38.29 -4.40 -62.26
N VAL A 109 37.81 -3.59 -61.33
CA VAL A 109 37.55 -3.93 -59.94
C VAL A 109 36.09 -3.60 -59.63
N THR A 110 35.38 -4.58 -59.08
CA THR A 110 33.98 -4.44 -58.67
C THR A 110 33.92 -3.99 -57.21
N LEU A 111 33.33 -2.83 -56.98
CA LEU A 111 32.99 -2.35 -55.65
C LEU A 111 31.61 -2.85 -55.28
N GLN A 112 31.51 -3.61 -54.20
CA GLN A 112 30.25 -4.08 -53.64
C GLN A 112 29.88 -3.22 -52.43
N VAL A 113 28.91 -2.33 -52.57
CA VAL A 113 28.36 -1.56 -51.44
C VAL A 113 27.27 -2.41 -50.77
N ALA A 114 27.49 -2.81 -49.52
CA ALA A 114 26.52 -3.62 -48.77
C ALA A 114 25.26 -2.81 -48.41
N GLU A 115 24.09 -3.45 -48.49
CA GLU A 115 22.86 -2.88 -47.96
C GLU A 115 22.92 -2.83 -46.43
N PRO A 116 22.49 -1.72 -45.80
CA PRO A 116 22.43 -1.66 -44.34
C PRO A 116 21.47 -2.76 -43.83
N PRO A 117 21.83 -3.49 -42.77
CA PRO A 117 20.98 -4.55 -42.26
C PRO A 117 19.61 -3.97 -41.85
N PRO A 118 18.49 -4.65 -42.17
CA PRO A 118 17.17 -4.17 -41.81
C PRO A 118 17.08 -4.04 -40.28
N VAL A 119 16.88 -2.83 -39.78
CA VAL A 119 16.59 -2.60 -38.36
C VAL A 119 15.22 -3.19 -38.04
N LYS A 120 15.20 -4.31 -37.30
CA LYS A 120 13.96 -4.91 -36.83
C LYS A 120 13.29 -3.93 -35.85
N PRO A 121 12.02 -3.52 -36.07
CA PRO A 121 11.33 -2.63 -35.16
C PRO A 121 11.19 -3.30 -33.79
N PHE A 122 11.43 -2.53 -32.73
CA PHE A 122 11.26 -3.03 -31.36
C PHE A 122 9.80 -3.43 -31.12
N PRO A 123 9.54 -4.61 -30.54
CA PRO A 123 8.18 -5.11 -30.33
C PRO A 123 7.46 -4.34 -29.22
N TRP A 124 6.75 -3.28 -29.57
CA TRP A 124 5.95 -2.48 -28.64
C TRP A 124 4.93 -3.27 -27.82
N TRP A 125 4.48 -4.43 -28.32
CA TRP A 125 3.60 -5.33 -27.58
C TRP A 125 4.22 -5.83 -26.25
N VAL A 126 5.55 -5.93 -26.16
CA VAL A 126 6.24 -6.32 -24.91
C VAL A 126 6.06 -5.27 -23.81
N VAL A 127 6.09 -3.98 -24.16
CA VAL A 127 5.84 -2.87 -23.23
C VAL A 127 4.39 -2.91 -22.74
N ILE A 128 3.46 -3.18 -23.66
CA ILE A 128 2.03 -3.31 -23.33
C ILE A 128 1.80 -4.47 -22.36
N VAL A 129 2.40 -5.65 -22.63
CA VAL A 129 2.29 -6.82 -21.74
C VAL A 129 2.90 -6.52 -20.37
N ALA A 130 4.08 -5.89 -20.31
CA ALA A 130 4.71 -5.51 -19.05
C ALA A 130 3.85 -4.50 -18.24
N ALA A 131 3.25 -3.52 -18.92
CA ALA A 131 2.35 -2.56 -18.28
C ALA A 131 1.09 -3.22 -17.74
N VAL A 132 0.50 -4.17 -18.48
CA VAL A 132 -0.68 -4.95 -18.02
C VAL A 132 -0.34 -5.82 -16.80
N ILE A 133 0.83 -6.47 -16.79
CA ILE A 133 1.28 -7.27 -15.64
C ILE A 133 1.51 -6.36 -14.42
N LEU A 134 2.14 -5.20 -14.60
CA LEU A 134 2.36 -4.23 -13.52
C LEU A 134 1.04 -3.68 -12.98
N LEU A 135 0.11 -3.30 -13.85
CA LEU A 135 -1.21 -2.81 -13.45
C LEU A 135 -2.03 -3.91 -12.78
N GLY A 136 -1.99 -5.15 -13.28
CA GLY A 136 -2.64 -6.30 -12.67
C GLY A 136 -2.06 -6.64 -11.30
N GLY A 137 -0.73 -6.65 -11.18
CA GLY A 137 -0.01 -6.86 -9.93
C GLY A 137 -0.29 -5.76 -8.90
N LEU A 138 -0.32 -4.50 -9.33
CA LEU A 138 -0.67 -3.36 -8.48
C LEU A 138 -2.15 -3.40 -8.06
N GLY A 139 -3.06 -3.73 -8.96
CA GLY A 139 -4.47 -3.92 -8.66
C GLY A 139 -4.70 -5.05 -7.66
N ALA A 140 -4.04 -6.19 -7.85
CA ALA A 140 -4.04 -7.29 -6.90
C ALA A 140 -3.43 -6.87 -5.56
N TYR A 141 -2.30 -6.16 -5.54
CA TYR A 141 -1.67 -5.68 -4.31
C TYR A 141 -2.57 -4.72 -3.53
N LEU A 142 -3.31 -3.83 -4.20
CA LEU A 142 -4.26 -2.92 -3.54
C LEU A 142 -5.54 -3.63 -3.08
N LEU A 143 -6.00 -4.66 -3.79
CA LEU A 143 -7.15 -5.49 -3.41
C LEU A 143 -6.82 -6.50 -2.29
N LEU A 144 -5.58 -6.99 -2.23
CA LEU A 144 -5.12 -7.94 -1.21
C LEU A 144 -4.36 -7.25 -0.06
N GLY A 145 -3.95 -6.00 -0.24
CA GLY A 145 -3.11 -5.23 0.68
C GLY A 145 -3.88 -4.72 1.88
N ASN A 146 -3.44 -5.18 3.04
CA ASN A 146 -3.91 -4.79 4.38
C ASN A 146 -5.35 -5.19 4.73
N ARG A 147 -5.56 -6.51 4.82
CA ARG A 147 -6.75 -7.14 5.39
C ARG A 147 -6.84 -7.02 6.91
N GLN A 148 -6.14 -6.09 7.56
CA GLN A 148 -6.18 -5.95 9.02
C GLN A 148 -6.86 -4.64 9.42
N ALA A 149 -7.64 -4.71 10.49
CA ALA A 149 -8.32 -3.62 11.16
C ALA A 149 -7.99 -3.70 12.67
N THR A 150 -7.87 -2.55 13.32
CA THR A 150 -7.58 -2.49 14.76
C THR A 150 -8.88 -2.33 15.52
N VAL A 151 -9.09 -3.11 16.57
CA VAL A 151 -10.26 -2.99 17.45
C VAL A 151 -10.24 -1.61 18.13
N PRO A 152 -11.26 -0.75 17.92
CA PRO A 152 -11.31 0.58 18.52
C PRO A 152 -11.65 0.52 20.02
N VAL A 153 -11.34 1.60 20.73
CA VAL A 153 -11.74 1.78 22.14
C VAL A 153 -13.24 2.09 22.19
N VAL A 154 -14.03 1.18 22.77
CA VAL A 154 -15.49 1.32 22.91
C VAL A 154 -15.98 1.13 24.35
N ALA A 155 -15.07 0.98 25.31
CA ALA A 155 -15.42 0.86 26.73
C ALA A 155 -16.16 2.13 27.23
N GLY A 156 -17.22 1.94 28.01
CA GLY A 156 -18.09 3.00 28.53
C GLY A 156 -19.09 3.57 27.52
N GLN A 157 -19.08 3.13 26.27
CA GLN A 157 -20.05 3.54 25.26
C GLN A 157 -21.33 2.70 25.32
N SER A 158 -22.42 3.23 24.75
CA SER A 158 -23.64 2.44 24.53
C SER A 158 -23.40 1.35 23.48
N LEU A 159 -24.18 0.26 23.54
CA LEU A 159 -24.11 -0.83 22.55
C LEU A 159 -24.23 -0.34 21.11
N VAL A 160 -25.16 0.59 20.86
CA VAL A 160 -25.38 1.17 19.52
C VAL A 160 -24.13 1.92 19.05
N LYS A 161 -23.55 2.77 19.90
CA LYS A 161 -22.37 3.55 19.54
C LYS A 161 -21.14 2.67 19.36
N ALA A 162 -20.96 1.67 20.21
CA ALA A 162 -19.89 0.69 20.09
C ALA A 162 -19.99 -0.09 18.77
N GLN A 163 -21.20 -0.47 18.36
CA GLN A 163 -21.43 -1.17 17.09
C GLN A 163 -21.09 -0.31 15.87
N GLU A 164 -21.46 0.97 15.88
CA GLU A 164 -21.07 1.93 14.82
C GLU A 164 -19.55 2.06 14.73
N LEU A 165 -18.85 2.19 15.87
CA LEU A 165 -17.40 2.36 15.88
C LEU A 165 -16.67 1.10 15.37
N ILE A 166 -17.13 -0.09 15.75
CA ILE A 166 -16.55 -1.37 15.29
C ILE A 166 -16.79 -1.56 13.79
N THR A 167 -18.00 -1.28 13.30
CA THR A 167 -18.32 -1.39 11.88
C THR A 167 -17.58 -0.37 11.03
N ALA A 168 -17.44 0.88 11.51
CA ALA A 168 -16.62 1.91 10.88
C ALA A 168 -15.13 1.53 10.82
N ALA A 169 -14.63 0.79 11.80
CA ALA A 169 -13.27 0.23 11.78
C ALA A 169 -13.09 -0.93 10.79
N GLY A 170 -14.15 -1.37 10.09
CA GLY A 170 -14.11 -2.47 9.14
C GLY A 170 -14.14 -3.86 9.79
N LEU A 171 -14.64 -3.96 11.02
CA LEU A 171 -14.85 -5.19 11.78
C LEU A 171 -16.35 -5.51 11.85
N LYS A 172 -16.69 -6.77 12.16
CA LYS A 172 -18.08 -7.18 12.42
C LYS A 172 -18.32 -7.27 13.92
N VAL A 173 -19.54 -6.98 14.35
CA VAL A 173 -19.98 -7.22 15.73
C VAL A 173 -20.63 -8.60 15.79
N ALA A 174 -20.34 -9.36 16.84
CA ALA A 174 -21.02 -10.63 17.07
C ALA A 174 -22.52 -10.41 17.34
N ASP A 175 -23.37 -11.31 16.85
CA ASP A 175 -24.84 -11.15 16.91
C ASP A 175 -25.38 -11.09 18.35
N THR A 176 -24.67 -11.71 19.30
CA THR A 176 -25.04 -11.73 20.71
C THR A 176 -23.96 -11.08 21.57
N PRO A 177 -24.25 -9.94 22.24
CA PRO A 177 -23.34 -9.40 23.23
C PRO A 177 -23.33 -10.30 24.47
N LYS A 178 -22.14 -10.53 25.03
CA LYS A 178 -22.01 -11.16 26.35
C LYS A 178 -22.43 -10.15 27.42
N GLN A 179 -23.02 -10.62 28.50
CA GLN A 179 -23.35 -9.79 29.64
C GLN A 179 -22.50 -10.17 30.84
N GLU A 180 -22.05 -9.17 31.58
CA GLU A 180 -21.30 -9.34 32.81
C GLU A 180 -21.74 -8.30 33.84
N ASN A 181 -21.76 -8.69 35.11
CA ASN A 181 -22.08 -7.78 36.19
C ASN A 181 -20.89 -6.85 36.47
N SER A 182 -21.17 -5.57 36.68
CA SER A 182 -20.16 -4.58 37.02
C SER A 182 -20.71 -3.59 38.04
N ASP A 183 -19.95 -3.37 39.11
CA ASP A 183 -20.28 -2.39 40.14
C ASP A 183 -19.89 -0.95 39.72
N THR A 184 -19.03 -0.82 38.69
CA THR A 184 -18.47 0.47 38.23
C THR A 184 -19.05 0.95 36.90
N VAL A 185 -19.50 0.03 36.04
CA VAL A 185 -20.06 0.36 34.72
C VAL A 185 -21.57 0.25 34.76
N ALA A 186 -22.26 1.34 34.40
CA ALA A 186 -23.73 1.37 34.36
C ALA A 186 -24.30 0.34 33.38
N GLN A 187 -25.50 -0.16 33.69
CA GLN A 187 -26.20 -1.15 32.88
C GLN A 187 -26.38 -0.66 31.43
N GLY A 188 -26.14 -1.54 30.46
CA GLY A 188 -26.29 -1.26 29.03
C GLY A 188 -25.07 -0.59 28.37
N LEU A 189 -24.02 -0.27 29.13
CA LEU A 189 -22.74 0.20 28.60
C LEU A 189 -21.77 -0.96 28.38
N VAL A 190 -20.84 -0.80 27.44
CA VAL A 190 -19.80 -1.78 27.15
C VAL A 190 -18.71 -1.73 28.22
N ILE A 191 -18.41 -2.88 28.84
CA ILE A 191 -17.30 -3.05 29.79
C ILE A 191 -15.99 -3.21 29.00
N ARG A 192 -15.98 -4.14 28.04
CA ARG A 192 -14.83 -4.48 27.21
C ARG A 192 -15.27 -5.17 25.92
N THR A 193 -14.30 -5.48 25.07
CA THR A 193 -14.49 -6.25 23.84
C THR A 193 -13.62 -7.48 23.83
N GLU A 194 -14.05 -8.51 23.12
CA GLU A 194 -13.23 -9.71 22.84
C GLU A 194 -13.15 -9.89 21.32
N PRO A 195 -11.98 -9.72 20.69
CA PRO A 195 -10.67 -9.36 21.27
C PRO A 195 -10.58 -7.96 21.89
N ASP A 196 -9.58 -7.76 22.75
CA ASP A 196 -9.36 -6.48 23.45
C ASP A 196 -9.06 -5.33 22.49
N GLN A 197 -9.38 -4.11 22.92
CA GLN A 197 -9.05 -2.88 22.21
C GLN A 197 -7.56 -2.80 21.82
N GLY A 198 -7.27 -2.24 20.65
CA GLY A 198 -5.91 -2.17 20.12
C GLY A 198 -5.40 -3.45 19.47
N THR A 199 -6.12 -4.57 19.59
CA THR A 199 -5.78 -5.82 18.89
C THR A 199 -5.99 -5.67 17.39
N LYS A 200 -5.03 -6.14 16.58
CA LYS A 200 -5.16 -6.22 15.12
C LYS A 200 -5.92 -7.50 14.75
N GLN A 201 -6.98 -7.34 13.99
CA GLN A 201 -7.82 -8.43 13.51
C GLN A 201 -8.00 -8.37 12.00
N ALA A 202 -8.38 -9.49 11.39
CA ALA A 202 -8.74 -9.48 9.98
C ALA A 202 -9.95 -8.56 9.76
N ARG A 203 -9.99 -7.80 8.65
CA ARG A 203 -11.17 -7.05 8.24
C ARG A 203 -12.35 -8.02 8.13
N GLY A 204 -13.48 -7.63 8.69
CA GLY A 204 -14.67 -8.46 8.79
C GLY A 204 -14.64 -9.53 9.88
N ALA A 205 -13.58 -9.63 10.69
CA ALA A 205 -13.58 -10.50 11.87
C ALA A 205 -14.63 -10.03 12.89
N ALA A 206 -15.22 -10.99 13.60
CA ALA A 206 -16.21 -10.71 14.63
C ALA A 206 -15.55 -10.25 15.93
N VAL A 207 -16.08 -9.18 16.52
CA VAL A 207 -15.75 -8.68 17.84
C VAL A 207 -16.97 -8.83 18.73
N THR A 208 -16.80 -9.53 19.84
CA THR A 208 -17.84 -9.70 20.85
C THR A 208 -17.84 -8.51 21.80
N LEU A 209 -18.97 -7.85 21.95
CA LEU A 209 -19.17 -6.82 22.96
C LEU A 209 -19.53 -7.48 24.29
N VAL A 210 -18.86 -7.08 25.38
CA VAL A 210 -19.23 -7.46 26.74
C VAL A 210 -19.91 -6.26 27.39
N ALA A 211 -21.22 -6.34 27.60
CA ALA A 211 -22.03 -5.29 28.18
C ALA A 211 -22.25 -5.48 29.68
N SER A 212 -22.37 -4.37 30.40
CA SER A 212 -22.71 -4.38 31.82
C SER A 212 -24.17 -4.70 32.04
N ASN A 213 -24.44 -5.67 32.91
CA ASN A 213 -25.76 -5.93 33.47
C ASN A 213 -26.00 -5.15 34.78
N GLY A 214 -25.09 -4.23 35.13
CA GLY A 214 -25.08 -3.53 36.41
C GLY A 214 -24.55 -4.38 37.57
N PRO A 215 -24.68 -3.90 38.82
CA PRO A 215 -24.19 -4.60 40.00
C PRO A 215 -24.80 -5.99 40.16
N ALA A 216 -24.07 -6.92 40.76
CA ALA A 216 -24.59 -8.25 41.04
C ALA A 216 -25.80 -8.17 42.00
N SER A 217 -26.94 -8.71 41.57
CA SER A 217 -28.13 -8.86 42.40
C SER A 217 -28.18 -10.26 43.01
N PHE A 218 -28.71 -10.34 44.23
CA PHE A 218 -28.93 -11.58 44.96
C PHE A 218 -30.29 -11.50 45.69
N PRO A 219 -30.92 -12.64 46.03
CA PRO A 219 -32.20 -12.62 46.72
C PRO A 219 -32.06 -12.06 48.13
N MET A 220 -32.97 -11.16 48.50
CA MET A 220 -33.07 -10.60 49.84
C MET A 220 -33.28 -11.72 50.88
N PRO A 221 -32.40 -11.86 51.89
CA PRO A 221 -32.57 -12.87 52.93
C PRO A 221 -33.88 -12.71 53.71
N ASP A 222 -34.51 -13.83 54.06
CA ASP A 222 -35.69 -13.81 54.92
C ASP A 222 -35.30 -13.65 56.39
N VAL A 223 -35.59 -12.46 56.92
CA VAL A 223 -35.33 -12.08 58.31
C VAL A 223 -36.61 -11.74 59.09
N VAL A 224 -37.78 -11.91 58.47
CA VAL A 224 -39.07 -11.62 59.13
C VAL A 224 -39.28 -12.58 60.31
N GLY A 225 -39.76 -12.05 61.44
CA GLY A 225 -39.95 -12.82 62.68
C GLY A 225 -38.65 -13.13 63.45
N ARG A 226 -37.47 -12.77 62.92
CA ARG A 226 -36.20 -12.91 63.66
C ARG A 226 -35.97 -11.73 64.60
N ALA A 227 -35.12 -11.92 65.61
CA ALA A 227 -34.63 -10.84 66.45
C ALA A 227 -33.84 -9.82 65.61
N ALA A 228 -34.00 -8.52 65.90
CA ALA A 228 -33.36 -7.43 65.15
C ALA A 228 -31.84 -7.58 65.05
N SER A 229 -31.17 -8.01 66.12
CA SER A 229 -29.73 -8.27 66.14
C SER A 229 -29.29 -9.40 65.20
N SER A 230 -30.09 -10.48 65.16
CA SER A 230 -29.87 -11.60 64.23
C SER A 230 -30.12 -11.19 62.78
N ALA A 231 -31.19 -10.41 62.53
CA ALA A 231 -31.50 -9.89 61.21
C ALA A 231 -30.35 -9.02 60.66
N VAL A 232 -29.82 -8.10 61.47
CA VAL A 232 -28.65 -7.27 61.10
C VAL A 232 -27.45 -8.13 60.71
N THR A 233 -27.16 -9.17 61.51
CA THR A 233 -26.03 -10.08 61.24
C THR A 233 -26.20 -10.82 59.91
N ILE A 234 -27.41 -11.31 59.62
CA ILE A 234 -27.73 -12.00 58.36
C ILE A 234 -27.60 -11.05 57.16
N LEU A 235 -28.08 -9.81 57.28
CA LEU A 235 -27.97 -8.80 56.22
C LEU A 235 -26.51 -8.43 55.93
N GLN A 236 -25.70 -8.24 56.97
CA GLN A 236 -24.26 -7.97 56.83
C GLN A 236 -23.52 -9.15 56.21
N GLN A 237 -23.82 -10.39 56.62
CA GLN A 237 -23.26 -11.60 56.04
C GLN A 237 -23.65 -11.78 54.56
N ALA A 238 -24.85 -11.34 54.18
CA ALA A 238 -25.29 -11.28 52.79
C ALA A 238 -24.63 -10.15 51.99
N GLY A 239 -23.80 -9.30 52.61
CA GLY A 239 -23.09 -8.21 51.95
C GLY A 239 -23.90 -6.91 51.82
N ILE A 240 -25.03 -6.79 52.51
CA ILE A 240 -25.83 -5.57 52.58
C ILE A 240 -25.23 -4.67 53.66
N THR A 241 -24.62 -3.57 53.23
CA THR A 241 -23.94 -2.63 54.13
C THR A 241 -24.80 -1.43 54.50
N THR A 242 -25.82 -1.13 53.68
CA THR A 242 -26.72 0.02 53.85
C THR A 242 -28.10 -0.44 54.31
N PHE A 243 -28.37 -0.39 55.61
CA PHE A 243 -29.71 -0.67 56.15
C PHE A 243 -30.10 0.31 57.25
N LYS A 244 -31.41 0.51 57.43
CA LYS A 244 -32.01 1.36 58.46
C LYS A 244 -33.03 0.57 59.27
N LEU A 245 -32.96 0.70 60.59
CA LEU A 245 -33.95 0.15 61.51
C LEU A 245 -35.07 1.18 61.70
N ALA A 246 -36.30 0.80 61.37
CA ALA A 246 -37.49 1.62 61.57
C ALA A 246 -38.32 1.02 62.71
N PRO A 247 -38.39 1.67 63.89
CA PRO A 247 -39.23 1.18 64.99
C PRO A 247 -40.71 1.38 64.64
N THR A 248 -41.49 0.31 64.73
CA THR A 248 -42.93 0.29 64.43
C THR A 248 -43.67 -0.41 65.56
N TYR A 249 -44.79 0.14 66.03
CA TYR A 249 -45.60 -0.51 67.06
C TYR A 249 -46.35 -1.72 66.50
N SER A 250 -46.43 -2.78 67.28
CA SER A 250 -47.19 -3.99 66.93
C SER A 250 -47.71 -4.67 68.18
N ASP A 251 -49.00 -4.97 68.18
CA ASP A 251 -49.65 -5.72 69.26
C ASP A 251 -49.52 -7.24 69.07
N THR A 252 -49.09 -7.68 67.88
CA THR A 252 -49.01 -9.09 67.48
C THR A 252 -47.57 -9.63 67.40
N VAL A 253 -46.59 -8.77 67.11
CA VAL A 253 -45.17 -9.14 66.99
C VAL A 253 -44.42 -8.77 68.26
N PRO A 254 -43.72 -9.70 68.94
CA PRO A 254 -42.91 -9.41 70.12
C PRO A 254 -41.91 -8.27 69.90
N LYS A 255 -41.64 -7.50 70.96
CA LYS A 255 -40.66 -6.41 70.94
C LYS A 255 -39.28 -6.93 70.46
N GLU A 256 -38.57 -6.09 69.71
CA GLU A 256 -37.24 -6.38 69.11
C GLU A 256 -37.24 -7.44 68.00
N GLN A 257 -38.41 -7.86 67.47
CA GLN A 257 -38.50 -8.72 66.30
C GLN A 257 -38.82 -7.95 65.03
N VAL A 258 -38.34 -8.45 63.88
CA VAL A 258 -38.61 -7.86 62.57
C VAL A 258 -40.05 -8.14 62.13
N ILE A 259 -40.80 -7.08 61.86
CA ILE A 259 -42.17 -7.12 61.34
C ILE A 259 -42.16 -7.30 59.82
N SER A 260 -41.31 -6.53 59.14
CA SER A 260 -41.21 -6.54 57.67
C SER A 260 -39.89 -5.93 57.20
N THR A 261 -39.56 -6.17 55.94
CA THR A 261 -38.44 -5.51 55.27
C THR A 261 -38.90 -4.86 53.96
N ALA A 262 -38.25 -3.77 53.60
CA ALA A 262 -38.38 -3.13 52.30
C ALA A 262 -36.98 -3.00 51.68
N PRO A 263 -36.66 -3.73 50.59
CA PRO A 263 -37.49 -4.74 49.88
C PRO A 263 -37.87 -5.97 50.73
N PRO A 264 -38.99 -6.68 50.42
CA PRO A 264 -39.37 -7.92 51.09
C PRO A 264 -38.44 -9.09 50.73
N ALA A 265 -38.54 -10.18 51.49
CA ALA A 265 -37.77 -11.39 51.27
C ALA A 265 -37.87 -11.90 49.82
N SER A 266 -36.77 -12.47 49.32
CA SER A 266 -36.62 -13.00 47.95
C SER A 266 -36.63 -11.97 46.82
N GLN A 267 -36.86 -10.67 47.09
CA GLN A 267 -36.67 -9.65 46.04
C GLN A 267 -35.18 -9.46 45.70
N PRO A 268 -34.86 -9.16 44.43
CA PRO A 268 -33.47 -8.94 44.03
C PRO A 268 -32.95 -7.64 44.64
N VAL A 269 -31.86 -7.76 45.41
CA VAL A 269 -31.14 -6.65 46.03
C VAL A 269 -29.68 -6.67 45.60
N THR A 270 -29.05 -5.50 45.58
CA THR A 270 -27.61 -5.36 45.35
C THR A 270 -26.92 -4.99 46.67
N LYS A 271 -25.58 -5.11 46.73
CA LYS A 271 -24.80 -4.75 47.93
C LYS A 271 -24.96 -3.28 48.35
N SER A 272 -25.27 -2.39 47.39
CA SER A 272 -25.49 -0.96 47.60
C SER A 272 -26.96 -0.59 47.82
N SER A 273 -27.88 -1.57 47.83
CA SER A 273 -29.30 -1.31 48.05
C SER A 273 -29.56 -0.82 49.48
N ALA A 274 -30.47 0.16 49.63
CA ALA A 274 -30.88 0.64 50.94
C ALA A 274 -32.04 -0.21 51.45
N VAL A 275 -31.79 -0.99 52.49
CA VAL A 275 -32.81 -1.86 53.11
C VAL A 275 -33.40 -1.19 54.35
N THR A 276 -34.72 -1.12 54.43
CA THR A 276 -35.42 -0.72 55.66
C THR A 276 -35.96 -1.94 56.36
N VAL A 277 -35.65 -2.10 57.64
CA VAL A 277 -36.10 -3.20 58.49
C VAL A 277 -37.04 -2.63 59.54
N ALA A 278 -38.32 -2.97 59.46
CA ALA A 278 -39.31 -2.59 60.44
C ALA A 278 -39.19 -3.50 61.68
N VAL A 279 -38.91 -2.91 62.84
CA VAL A 279 -38.71 -3.65 64.10
C VAL A 279 -39.84 -3.32 65.07
N SER A 280 -40.40 -4.33 65.71
CA SER A 280 -41.47 -4.16 66.71
C SER A 280 -40.96 -3.41 67.94
N ALA A 281 -41.55 -2.24 68.19
CA ALA A 281 -41.39 -1.48 69.43
C ALA A 281 -42.27 -2.04 70.57
N GLY A 282 -43.05 -3.11 70.32
CA GLY A 282 -44.08 -3.64 71.21
C GLY A 282 -45.45 -2.95 71.03
N PRO A 283 -46.43 -3.27 71.89
CA PRO A 283 -47.78 -2.73 71.77
C PRO A 283 -47.84 -1.23 72.06
N CYS A 284 -48.69 -0.51 71.32
CA CYS A 284 -48.87 0.94 71.49
C CYS A 284 -49.63 1.23 72.80
N ARG A 285 -48.91 1.52 73.89
CA ARG A 285 -49.51 1.84 75.19
C ARG A 285 -49.66 3.35 75.36
N GLY A 286 -50.75 3.94 74.85
CA GLY A 286 -51.04 5.36 75.04
C GLY A 286 -52.34 5.87 74.39
N ARG A 287 -52.83 7.02 74.86
CA ARG A 287 -54.09 7.66 74.43
C ARG A 287 -54.03 8.37 73.06
N PHE A 288 -52.93 8.20 72.32
CA PHE A 288 -52.64 8.91 71.05
C PHE A 288 -52.49 7.99 69.82
N CYS A 289 -52.81 6.70 69.94
CA CYS A 289 -52.59 5.71 68.87
C CYS A 289 -53.58 5.78 67.67
N ASN A 290 -54.50 6.77 67.60
CA ASN A 290 -55.48 6.88 66.51
C ASN A 290 -55.20 8.01 65.49
N LEU A 291 -54.06 8.68 65.57
CA LEU A 291 -53.62 9.54 64.47
C LEU A 291 -52.70 8.69 63.59
N SER A 292 -53.30 8.03 62.60
CA SER A 292 -52.57 7.73 61.37
C SER A 292 -51.99 9.06 60.91
N ILE A 293 -50.68 9.26 61.12
CA ILE A 293 -50.01 10.49 60.75
C ILE A 293 -49.96 10.48 59.23
N ASP A 294 -50.97 11.06 58.59
CA ASP A 294 -50.87 11.48 57.20
C ASP A 294 -49.66 12.43 57.09
N PRO A 295 -48.70 12.18 56.19
CA PRO A 295 -47.44 12.92 56.14
C PRO A 295 -47.57 14.38 55.62
N VAL A 296 -48.77 14.96 55.62
CA VAL A 296 -49.07 16.25 54.96
C VAL A 296 -48.96 17.47 55.90
N LEU A 297 -48.81 17.31 57.22
CA LEU A 297 -48.80 18.45 58.15
C LEU A 297 -47.56 18.50 59.06
N ILE A 298 -46.40 18.80 58.47
CA ILE A 298 -45.29 19.40 59.21
C ILE A 298 -45.21 20.88 58.83
N ASN A 299 -46.00 21.72 59.51
CA ASN A 299 -45.80 23.16 59.49
C ASN A 299 -44.93 23.55 60.70
N PRO A 300 -43.73 24.13 60.52
CA PRO A 300 -42.76 24.32 61.59
C PRO A 300 -43.04 25.63 62.35
N THR A 301 -44.17 25.75 63.05
CA THR A 301 -44.38 26.91 63.94
C THR A 301 -45.23 26.56 65.16
N ILE A 302 -44.67 25.85 66.14
CA ILE A 302 -45.26 25.82 67.49
C ILE A 302 -44.16 26.18 68.49
N LYS A 303 -44.20 27.45 68.93
CA LYS A 303 -43.43 27.97 70.07
C LYS A 303 -44.04 27.39 71.35
N PHE A 304 -43.24 26.63 72.11
CA PHE A 304 -43.59 26.25 73.48
C PHE A 304 -43.60 27.50 74.37
N ARG A 305 -44.77 27.85 74.92
CA ARG A 305 -44.89 28.87 75.98
C ARG A 305 -44.70 28.17 77.31
N THR A 306 -43.56 28.43 77.95
CA THR A 306 -43.26 28.04 79.33
C THR A 306 -43.95 29.03 80.27
N GLU A 307 -45.04 28.64 80.94
CA GLU A 307 -45.55 29.39 82.08
C GLU A 307 -44.89 28.86 83.36
N MET A 308 -44.04 29.70 83.95
CA MET A 308 -43.42 29.49 85.27
C MET A 308 -44.40 29.94 86.35
N ILE A 309 -44.82 29.00 87.19
CA ILE A 309 -45.52 29.24 88.45
C ILE A 309 -44.46 29.65 89.49
N THR A 310 -44.59 30.84 90.09
CA THR A 310 -43.84 31.23 91.29
C THR A 310 -44.78 31.43 92.48
N PRO A 311 -44.39 31.02 93.70
CA PRO A 311 -45.22 31.09 94.92
C PRO A 311 -45.13 32.45 95.64
N PRO A 312 -45.98 32.73 96.66
CA PRO A 312 -46.26 34.08 97.15
C PRO A 312 -45.39 34.54 98.33
N SER A 313 -45.60 35.81 98.75
CA SER A 313 -45.24 36.49 100.02
C SER A 313 -44.19 37.62 99.90
N PRO A 314 -44.18 38.63 100.81
CA PRO A 314 -44.91 38.76 102.07
C PRO A 314 -46.16 39.66 102.05
#